data_AF-A0A9W6WA07-F1
#
_entry.id   AF-A0A9W6WA07-F1
#
_cell.length_a   1.000
_cell.length_b   1.000
_cell.length_c   1.000
_cell.angle_alpha   90.00
_cell.angle_beta   90.00
_cell.angle_gamma   90.00
#
_symmetry.space_group_name_H-M   'P 1'
#
loop_
_entity.id
_entity.type
_entity.pdbx_description
1 polymer ?
#
loop_
_entity_poly.entity_id
_entity_poly.type
_entity_poly.pdbx_seq_one_letter_code
_entity_poly.pdbx_strand_id
1 'polypeptide(L)'
;MGRPRTNDDTVKERLVVTATELFATRPPESVTIRALAAAAGAATAAVYTLFGSKEALVEEVRARAVAGLFGALSAVPRSPDALTGIETLAAAYRRWALDQPHLYTVLFGGVRTFEPTGPVGTGDPIGILLDAIGRACDEGVLSGDEQAIALSIWVSLHGLVTLELAGALTPAVAEATFAAAIPAVLRGWRPGRDG
;
A
#
# COMPACT_ATOMS: atom_id res chain seq x y z
N MET A 1 30.64 -27.57 18.17
CA MET A 1 30.23 -26.29 17.55
C MET A 1 29.45 -26.61 16.28
N GLY A 2 28.12 -26.41 16.28
CA GLY A 2 27.29 -26.65 15.10
C GLY A 2 27.55 -25.57 14.05
N ARG A 3 27.73 -25.98 12.80
CA ARG A 3 27.85 -25.08 11.65
C ARG A 3 26.58 -24.21 11.57
N PRO A 4 26.66 -22.87 11.50
CA PRO A 4 25.48 -22.02 11.47
C PRO A 4 24.63 -22.39 10.25
N ARG A 5 23.34 -22.67 10.48
CA ARG A 5 22.39 -23.02 9.42
C ARG A 5 22.35 -21.85 8.45
N THR A 6 22.84 -22.08 7.25
CA THR A 6 23.33 -21.02 6.37
C THR A 6 22.19 -20.25 5.65
N ASN A 7 20.92 -20.60 5.93
CA ASN A 7 19.70 -20.01 5.35
C ASN A 7 18.59 -19.91 6.44
N ASP A 8 18.84 -19.19 7.53
CA ASP A 8 17.85 -18.94 8.58
C ASP A 8 17.03 -17.66 8.30
N ASP A 9 16.01 -17.37 9.13
CA ASP A 9 15.09 -16.23 8.98
C ASP A 9 15.79 -14.88 8.79
N THR A 10 16.99 -14.71 9.36
CA THR A 10 17.81 -13.51 9.18
C THR A 10 18.29 -13.34 7.73
N VAL A 11 18.60 -14.43 7.02
CA VAL A 11 18.98 -14.38 5.60
C VAL A 11 17.74 -14.08 4.75
N LYS A 12 16.59 -14.70 5.08
CA LYS A 12 15.31 -14.41 4.43
C LYS A 12 14.97 -12.91 4.54
N GLU A 13 15.05 -12.35 5.75
CA GLU A 13 14.76 -10.94 5.99
C GLU A 13 15.70 -10.01 5.22
N ARG A 14 17.02 -10.25 5.24
CA ARG A 14 17.97 -9.45 4.45
C ARG A 14 17.64 -9.49 2.96
N LEU A 15 17.32 -10.67 2.42
CA LEU A 15 16.96 -10.81 1.02
C LEU A 15 15.68 -10.02 0.67
N VAL A 16 14.66 -10.06 1.53
CA VAL A 16 13.41 -9.29 1.33
C VAL A 16 13.67 -7.78 1.40
N VAL A 17 14.42 -7.31 2.39
CA VAL A 17 14.77 -5.88 2.54
C VAL A 17 15.56 -5.41 1.32
N THR A 18 16.63 -6.11 0.94
CA THR A 18 17.41 -5.76 -0.25
C THR A 18 16.56 -5.82 -1.51
N ALA A 19 15.73 -6.85 -1.70
CA ALA A 19 14.83 -6.95 -2.84
C ALA A 19 13.88 -5.74 -2.92
N THR A 20 13.33 -5.31 -1.78
CA THR A 20 12.46 -4.13 -1.68
C THR A 20 13.14 -2.87 -2.22
N GLU A 21 14.37 -2.60 -1.79
CA GLU A 21 15.16 -1.45 -2.24
C GLU A 21 15.51 -1.52 -3.74
N LEU A 22 15.88 -2.71 -4.23
CA LEU A 22 16.25 -2.89 -5.64
C LEU A 22 15.02 -2.74 -6.56
N PHE A 23 13.87 -3.29 -6.18
CA PHE A 23 12.63 -3.23 -6.97
C PHE A 23 11.96 -1.85 -6.92
N ALA A 24 12.20 -1.06 -5.87
CA ALA A 24 11.73 0.32 -5.81
C ALA A 24 12.41 1.26 -6.82
N THR A 25 13.58 0.88 -7.35
CA THR A 25 14.39 1.72 -8.24
C THR A 25 14.51 1.17 -9.66
N ARG A 26 14.14 -0.10 -9.87
CA ARG A 26 14.33 -0.81 -11.13
C ARG A 26 13.19 -1.80 -11.36
N PRO A 27 12.75 -1.99 -12.62
CA PRO A 27 11.82 -3.05 -12.96
C PRO A 27 12.38 -4.40 -12.47
N PRO A 28 11.57 -5.26 -11.81
CA PRO A 28 12.04 -6.52 -11.27
C PRO A 28 12.81 -7.34 -12.31
N GLU A 29 12.35 -7.39 -13.56
CA GLU A 29 12.93 -8.12 -14.69
C GLU A 29 14.42 -7.79 -14.89
N SER A 30 14.82 -6.53 -14.67
CA SER A 30 16.20 -6.06 -14.82
C SER A 30 17.14 -6.47 -13.68
N VAL A 31 16.60 -6.91 -12.53
CA VAL A 31 17.40 -7.32 -11.36
C VAL A 31 17.74 -8.80 -11.44
N THR A 32 19.01 -9.15 -11.57
CA THR A 32 19.42 -10.57 -11.57
C THR A 32 19.47 -11.14 -10.16
N ILE A 33 19.18 -12.44 -9.99
CA ILE A 33 19.33 -13.16 -8.71
C ILE A 33 20.75 -13.02 -8.13
N ARG A 34 21.77 -13.05 -9.00
CA ARG A 34 23.16 -12.87 -8.59
C ARG A 34 23.42 -11.50 -8.00
N ALA A 35 22.94 -10.44 -8.65
CA ALA A 35 23.10 -9.08 -8.15
C ALA A 35 22.34 -8.87 -6.83
N LEU A 36 21.12 -9.42 -6.72
CA LEU A 36 20.31 -9.36 -5.51
C LEU A 36 20.98 -10.08 -4.34
N ALA A 37 21.42 -11.33 -4.54
CA ALA A 37 22.08 -12.12 -3.51
C ALA A 37 23.39 -11.46 -3.05
N ALA A 38 24.18 -10.93 -3.98
CA ALA A 38 25.40 -10.20 -3.68
C ALA A 38 25.13 -8.95 -2.83
N ALA A 39 24.11 -8.16 -3.20
CA ALA A 39 23.70 -6.97 -2.44
C ALA A 39 23.21 -7.32 -1.01
N ALA A 40 22.55 -8.47 -0.84
CA ALA A 40 22.08 -8.95 0.46
C ALA A 40 23.16 -9.68 1.30
N GLY A 41 24.38 -9.81 0.78
CA GLY A 41 25.45 -10.58 1.42
C GLY A 41 25.11 -12.08 1.56
N ALA A 42 24.41 -12.64 0.58
CA ALA A 42 23.94 -14.02 0.57
C ALA A 42 24.44 -14.80 -0.67
N ALA A 43 24.43 -16.13 -0.59
CA ALA A 43 24.68 -16.98 -1.75
C ALA A 43 23.45 -16.99 -2.67
N THR A 44 23.64 -17.11 -3.99
CA THR A 44 22.52 -17.25 -4.95
C THR A 44 21.64 -18.45 -4.66
N ALA A 45 22.24 -19.55 -4.18
CA ALA A 45 21.53 -20.74 -3.74
C ALA A 45 20.54 -20.46 -2.60
N ALA A 46 20.79 -19.45 -1.76
CA ALA A 46 19.88 -19.06 -0.69
C ALA A 46 18.54 -18.55 -1.24
N VAL A 47 18.55 -17.80 -2.35
CA VAL A 47 17.33 -17.28 -2.95
C VAL A 47 16.43 -18.42 -3.45
N TYR A 48 17.01 -19.38 -4.18
CA TYR A 48 16.27 -20.55 -4.62
C TYR A 48 15.81 -21.44 -3.46
N THR A 49 16.62 -21.59 -2.41
CA THR A 49 16.27 -22.42 -1.25
C THR A 49 15.12 -21.80 -0.43
N LEU A 50 15.12 -20.48 -0.25
CA LEU A 50 14.18 -19.78 0.63
C LEU A 50 12.88 -19.39 -0.08
N PHE A 51 12.95 -19.08 -1.37
CA PHE A 51 11.82 -18.54 -2.14
C PHE A 51 11.43 -19.42 -3.33
N GLY A 52 12.29 -20.32 -3.81
CA GLY A 52 12.03 -21.16 -4.98
C GLY A 52 12.30 -20.45 -6.31
N SER A 53 11.93 -19.17 -6.46
CA SER A 53 12.20 -18.37 -7.65
C SER A 53 12.35 -16.87 -7.36
N LYS A 54 12.70 -16.09 -8.39
CA LYS A 54 12.71 -14.62 -8.31
C LYS A 54 11.30 -14.07 -8.20
N GLU A 55 10.36 -14.64 -8.92
CA GLU A 55 8.95 -14.27 -8.93
C GLU A 55 8.34 -14.47 -7.54
N ALA A 56 8.65 -15.59 -6.88
CA ALA A 56 8.23 -15.83 -5.50
C ALA A 56 8.82 -14.82 -4.51
N LEU A 57 10.07 -14.37 -4.71
CA LEU A 57 10.64 -13.28 -3.92
C LEU A 57 9.95 -11.94 -4.18
N VAL A 58 9.56 -11.65 -5.43
CA VAL A 58 8.76 -10.45 -5.77
C VAL A 58 7.41 -10.49 -5.04
N GLU A 59 6.73 -11.63 -5.05
CA GLU A 59 5.46 -11.80 -4.35
C GLU A 59 5.60 -11.69 -2.82
N GLU A 60 6.70 -12.16 -2.23
CA GLU A 60 6.99 -11.97 -0.81
C GLU A 60 7.20 -10.49 -0.45
N VAL A 61 7.90 -9.73 -1.30
CA VAL A 61 8.03 -8.27 -1.10
C VAL A 61 6.66 -7.58 -1.22
N ARG A 62 5.84 -7.98 -2.19
CA ARG A 62 4.48 -7.46 -2.33
C ARG A 62 3.63 -7.78 -1.10
N ALA A 63 3.65 -9.02 -0.63
CA ALA A 63 2.92 -9.45 0.55
C ALA A 63 3.32 -8.63 1.78
N ARG A 64 4.62 -8.31 1.93
CA ARG A 64 5.11 -7.39 2.95
C ARG A 64 4.52 -5.98 2.81
N ALA A 65 4.44 -5.45 1.59
CA ALA A 65 3.86 -4.12 1.36
C ALA A 65 2.36 -4.10 1.69
N VAL A 66 1.60 -5.11 1.24
CA VAL A 66 0.16 -5.26 1.56
C VAL A 66 -0.05 -5.37 3.06
N ALA A 67 0.71 -6.25 3.74
CA ALA A 67 0.61 -6.43 5.19
C ALA A 67 0.96 -5.14 5.95
N GLY A 68 1.97 -4.39 5.48
CA GLY A 68 2.35 -3.10 6.05
C GLY A 68 1.23 -2.07 5.95
N LEU A 69 0.61 -1.94 4.76
CA LEU A 69 -0.51 -1.02 4.57
C LEU A 69 -1.74 -1.46 5.37
N PHE A 70 -2.07 -2.76 5.35
CA PHE A 70 -3.16 -3.32 6.13
C PHE A 70 -2.98 -3.03 7.62
N GLY A 71 -1.78 -3.24 8.16
CA GLY A 71 -1.45 -2.91 9.55
C GLY A 71 -1.59 -1.42 9.86
N ALA A 72 -1.13 -0.54 8.96
CA ALA A 72 -1.26 0.90 9.13
C ALA A 72 -2.72 1.37 9.16
N LEU A 73 -3.58 0.81 8.32
CA LEU A 73 -5.02 1.13 8.31
C LEU A 73 -5.76 0.48 9.49
N SER A 74 -5.41 -0.75 9.86
CA SER A 74 -6.03 -1.46 10.98
C SER A 74 -5.74 -0.80 12.33
N ALA A 75 -4.61 -0.10 12.43
CA ALA A 75 -4.23 0.64 13.64
C ALA A 75 -5.04 1.94 13.82
N VAL A 76 -5.84 2.37 12.83
CA VAL A 76 -6.67 3.56 12.95
C VAL A 76 -7.87 3.27 13.86
N PRO A 77 -8.03 4.00 14.98
CA PRO A 77 -9.20 3.84 15.84
C PRO A 77 -10.49 4.19 15.10
N ARG A 78 -11.54 3.43 15.38
CA ARG A 78 -12.87 3.71 14.82
C ARG A 78 -13.39 5.05 15.35
N SER A 79 -13.61 6.00 14.44
CA SER A 79 -14.23 7.30 14.75
C SER A 79 -15.75 7.16 14.91
N PRO A 80 -16.40 7.85 15.87
CA PRO A 80 -17.86 7.92 15.92
C PRO A 80 -18.44 8.65 14.70
N ASP A 81 -17.76 9.68 14.20
CA ASP A 81 -18.14 10.35 12.94
C ASP A 81 -17.62 9.55 11.74
N ALA A 82 -18.52 9.17 10.83
CA ALA A 82 -18.21 8.33 9.69
C ALA A 82 -17.23 8.97 8.70
N LEU A 83 -17.42 10.26 8.38
CA LEU A 83 -16.53 10.98 7.46
C LEU A 83 -15.13 11.16 8.03
N THR A 84 -15.02 11.55 9.31
CA THR A 84 -13.74 11.65 10.02
C THR A 84 -13.02 10.30 10.02
N GLY A 85 -13.76 9.18 10.11
CA GLY A 85 -13.19 7.83 9.99
C GLY A 85 -12.49 7.61 8.65
N ILE A 86 -13.16 7.95 7.55
CA ILE A 86 -12.62 7.84 6.19
C ILE A 86 -11.42 8.77 5.98
N GLU A 87 -11.52 10.02 6.46
CA GLU A 87 -10.42 11.00 6.37
C GLU A 87 -9.19 10.56 7.18
N THR A 88 -9.39 9.93 8.35
CA THR A 88 -8.29 9.41 9.18
C THR A 88 -7.61 8.20 8.51
N LEU A 89 -8.38 7.33 7.86
CA LEU A 89 -7.83 6.23 7.05
C LEU A 89 -7.01 6.77 5.86
N ALA A 90 -7.51 7.81 5.19
CA ALA A 90 -6.79 8.47 4.11
C ALA A 90 -5.46 9.08 4.59
N ALA A 91 -5.43 9.66 5.78
CA ALA A 91 -4.21 10.18 6.39
C ALA A 91 -3.23 9.06 6.76
N ALA A 92 -3.73 7.92 7.25
CA ALA A 92 -2.90 6.75 7.55
C ALA A 92 -2.29 6.14 6.27
N TYR A 93 -3.05 6.06 5.17
CA TYR A 93 -2.55 5.65 3.86
C TYR A 93 -1.39 6.54 3.39
N ARG A 94 -1.58 7.87 3.40
CA ARG A 94 -0.55 8.84 3.00
C ARG A 94 0.69 8.71 3.89
N ARG A 95 0.51 8.69 5.21
CA ARG A 95 1.63 8.55 6.16
C ARG A 95 2.42 7.26 5.92
N TRP A 96 1.74 6.12 5.78
CA TRP A 96 2.41 4.85 5.49
C TRP A 96 3.23 4.91 4.20
N ALA A 97 2.69 5.53 3.15
CA ALA A 97 3.40 5.67 1.88
C ALA A 97 4.67 6.53 2.00
N LEU A 98 4.61 7.62 2.77
CA LEU A 98 5.74 8.50 3.02
C LEU A 98 6.79 7.86 3.94
N ASP A 99 6.35 7.07 4.93
CA ASP A 99 7.24 6.34 5.84
C ASP A 99 7.88 5.12 5.15
N GLN A 100 7.22 4.53 4.16
CA GLN A 100 7.63 3.30 3.47
C GLN A 100 7.65 3.47 1.93
N PRO A 101 8.41 4.45 1.39
CA PRO A 101 8.33 4.81 -0.02
C PRO A 101 8.76 3.67 -0.96
N HIS A 102 9.71 2.83 -0.55
CA HIS A 102 10.12 1.67 -1.35
C HIS A 102 9.02 0.61 -1.43
N LEU A 103 8.35 0.30 -0.32
CA LEU A 103 7.23 -0.66 -0.32
C LEU A 103 6.04 -0.10 -1.10
N TYR A 104 5.77 1.20 -1.00
CA TYR A 104 4.77 1.88 -1.82
C TYR A 104 5.07 1.72 -3.32
N THR A 105 6.30 1.99 -3.74
CA THR A 105 6.72 1.83 -5.13
C THR A 105 6.68 0.38 -5.58
N VAL A 106 7.02 -0.60 -4.74
CA VAL A 106 6.87 -2.01 -5.13
C VAL A 106 5.40 -2.39 -5.28
N LEU A 107 4.54 -1.90 -4.39
CA LEU A 107 3.12 -2.21 -4.41
C LEU A 107 2.41 -1.63 -5.64
N PHE A 108 2.79 -0.42 -6.09
CA PHE A 108 2.07 0.31 -7.13
C PHE A 108 2.89 0.69 -8.39
N GLY A 109 4.21 0.57 -8.38
CA GLY A 109 5.12 1.17 -9.37
C GLY A 109 5.63 0.24 -10.48
N GLY A 110 5.36 -1.06 -10.45
CA GLY A 110 5.97 -1.95 -11.47
C GLY A 110 5.49 -3.39 -11.57
N VAL A 111 4.46 -3.82 -10.83
CA VAL A 111 3.99 -5.21 -10.89
C VAL A 111 2.45 -5.25 -10.88
N ARG A 112 1.86 -5.76 -11.98
CA ARG A 112 0.43 -6.11 -12.19
C ARG A 112 -0.23 -6.69 -10.93
N THR A 113 -1.51 -6.54 -10.59
CA THR A 113 -2.67 -5.73 -11.01
C THR A 113 -3.38 -5.45 -9.69
N PHE A 114 -3.33 -4.22 -9.16
CA PHE A 114 -4.33 -3.86 -8.16
C PHE A 114 -5.67 -3.86 -8.92
N GLU A 115 -6.55 -4.78 -8.55
CA GLU A 115 -7.90 -4.89 -9.11
C GLU A 115 -8.85 -4.34 -8.03
N PRO A 116 -9.19 -3.03 -8.07
CA PRO A 116 -9.97 -2.38 -7.01
C PRO A 116 -11.37 -2.97 -6.85
N THR A 117 -11.84 -3.67 -7.89
CA THR A 117 -13.15 -4.31 -7.99
C THR A 117 -13.08 -5.83 -7.83
N GLY A 118 -11.91 -6.38 -7.51
CA GLY A 118 -11.72 -7.81 -7.27
C GLY A 118 -12.31 -8.28 -5.93
N PRO A 119 -12.32 -9.60 -5.67
CA PRO A 119 -12.78 -10.12 -4.39
C PRO A 119 -11.86 -9.62 -3.25
N VAL A 120 -12.46 -9.08 -2.19
CA VAL A 120 -11.77 -8.57 -1.01
C VAL A 120 -11.53 -9.71 -0.03
N GLY A 121 -10.26 -10.05 0.20
CA GLY A 121 -9.85 -11.11 1.11
C GLY A 121 -9.64 -10.64 2.55
N THR A 122 -9.53 -11.60 3.48
CA THR A 122 -9.05 -11.30 4.84
C THR A 122 -7.63 -10.73 4.77
N GLY A 123 -7.40 -9.59 5.44
CA GLY A 123 -6.09 -8.92 5.42
C GLY A 123 -5.89 -7.97 4.23
N ASP A 124 -6.92 -7.75 3.40
CA ASP A 124 -6.87 -6.76 2.34
C ASP A 124 -7.11 -5.34 2.91
N PRO A 125 -6.17 -4.38 2.69
CA PRO A 125 -6.34 -3.00 3.13
C PRO A 125 -7.64 -2.33 2.67
N ILE A 126 -8.17 -2.69 1.50
CA ILE A 126 -9.40 -2.05 0.97
C ILE A 126 -10.63 -2.39 1.80
N GLY A 127 -10.66 -3.56 2.45
CA GLY A 127 -11.80 -3.98 3.29
C GLY A 127 -12.08 -2.99 4.43
N ILE A 128 -11.02 -2.44 5.04
CA ILE A 128 -11.14 -1.46 6.13
C ILE A 128 -11.79 -0.16 5.65
N LEU A 129 -11.46 0.25 4.41
CA LEU A 129 -12.07 1.43 3.80
C LEU A 129 -13.53 1.17 3.42
N LEU A 130 -13.83 0.00 2.84
CA LEU A 130 -15.19 -0.39 2.49
C LEU A 130 -16.09 -0.45 3.73
N ASP A 131 -15.62 -1.03 4.84
CA ASP A 131 -16.35 -1.03 6.11
C ASP A 131 -16.69 0.39 6.61
N ALA A 132 -15.76 1.34 6.46
CA ALA A 132 -15.97 2.73 6.84
C ALA A 132 -16.97 3.44 5.91
N ILE A 133 -16.93 3.15 4.61
CA ILE A 133 -17.84 3.68 3.60
C ILE A 133 -19.24 3.10 3.79
N GLY A 134 -19.39 1.78 3.96
CA GLY A 134 -20.67 1.13 4.18
C GLY A 134 -21.39 1.69 5.38
N ARG A 135 -20.67 1.94 6.49
CA ARG A 135 -21.24 2.67 7.63
C ARG A 135 -21.72 4.09 7.27
N ALA A 136 -20.94 4.84 6.50
CA ALA A 136 -21.34 6.18 6.09
C ALA A 136 -22.59 6.16 5.18
N CYS A 137 -22.77 5.10 4.40
CA CYS A 137 -23.97 4.83 3.61
C CYS A 137 -25.16 4.44 4.51
N ASP A 138 -24.96 3.54 5.47
CA ASP A 138 -25.98 3.12 6.45
C ASP A 138 -26.50 4.29 7.29
N GLU A 139 -25.61 5.22 7.65
CA GLU A 139 -25.94 6.45 8.39
C GLU A 139 -26.58 7.53 7.49
N GLY A 140 -26.69 7.29 6.17
CA GLY A 140 -27.24 8.24 5.20
C GLY A 140 -26.37 9.47 4.94
N VAL A 141 -25.09 9.44 5.33
CA VAL A 141 -24.14 10.55 5.15
C VAL A 141 -23.54 10.54 3.74
N LEU A 142 -23.33 9.34 3.19
CA LEU A 142 -22.95 9.10 1.80
C LEU A 142 -24.05 8.29 1.10
N SER A 143 -24.08 8.35 -0.23
CA SER A 143 -25.00 7.58 -1.06
C SER A 143 -24.30 7.15 -2.35
N GLY A 144 -24.38 5.87 -2.70
CA GLY A 144 -23.81 5.33 -3.92
C GLY A 144 -23.30 3.90 -3.75
N ASP A 145 -22.64 3.40 -4.79
CA ASP A 145 -21.94 2.13 -4.75
C ASP A 145 -20.64 2.26 -3.93
N GLU A 146 -20.44 1.39 -2.94
CA GLU A 146 -19.30 1.47 -2.01
C GLU A 146 -17.95 1.30 -2.72
N GLN A 147 -17.87 0.43 -3.72
CA GLN A 147 -16.65 0.22 -4.50
C GLN A 147 -16.32 1.45 -5.34
N ALA A 148 -17.31 2.09 -5.93
CA ALA A 148 -17.12 3.34 -6.68
C ALA A 148 -16.64 4.48 -5.77
N ILE A 149 -17.18 4.59 -4.55
CA ILE A 149 -16.71 5.54 -3.54
C ILE A 149 -15.25 5.24 -3.17
N ALA A 150 -14.94 3.99 -2.83
CA ALA A 150 -13.58 3.56 -2.46
C ALA A 150 -12.58 3.84 -3.58
N LEU A 151 -12.94 3.53 -4.83
CA LEU A 151 -12.11 3.77 -6.01
C LEU A 151 -11.84 5.27 -6.18
N SER A 152 -12.84 6.14 -6.02
CA SER A 152 -12.68 7.59 -6.15
C SER A 152 -11.74 8.20 -5.10
N ILE A 153 -11.78 7.66 -3.88
CA ILE A 153 -10.85 8.03 -2.79
C ILE A 153 -9.45 7.53 -3.14
N TRP A 154 -9.32 6.27 -3.53
CA TRP A 154 -8.03 5.65 -3.84
C TRP A 154 -7.32 6.35 -5.00
N VAL A 155 -7.97 6.60 -6.14
CA VAL A 155 -7.33 7.29 -7.28
C VAL A 155 -6.85 8.70 -6.91
N SER A 156 -7.63 9.40 -6.07
CA SER A 156 -7.28 10.74 -5.59
C SER A 156 -6.07 10.72 -4.66
N LEU A 157 -6.05 9.79 -3.71
CA LEU A 157 -4.91 9.59 -2.81
C LEU A 157 -3.67 9.10 -3.54
N HIS A 158 -3.83 8.12 -4.42
CA HIS A 158 -2.75 7.52 -5.17
C HIS A 158 -2.07 8.55 -6.07
N GLY A 159 -2.84 9.37 -6.80
CA GLY A 159 -2.27 10.46 -7.60
C GLY A 159 -1.50 11.47 -6.75
N LEU A 160 -2.07 11.92 -5.63
CA LEU A 160 -1.41 12.84 -4.71
C LEU A 160 -0.09 12.28 -4.17
N VAL A 161 -0.14 11.09 -3.58
CA VAL A 161 1.01 10.45 -2.93
C VAL A 161 2.10 10.14 -3.94
N THR A 162 1.74 9.67 -5.13
CA THR A 162 2.70 9.40 -6.20
C THR A 162 3.43 10.69 -6.64
N LEU A 163 2.72 11.82 -6.75
CA LEU A 163 3.32 13.11 -7.07
C LEU A 163 4.19 13.66 -5.92
N GLU A 164 3.75 13.48 -4.68
CA GLU A 164 4.50 13.87 -3.48
C GLU A 164 5.82 13.09 -3.36
N LEU A 165 5.78 11.76 -3.52
CA LEU A 165 6.97 10.90 -3.50
C LEU A 165 7.93 11.18 -4.66
N ALA A 166 7.41 11.61 -5.82
CA ALA A 166 8.22 12.03 -6.95
C ALA A 166 8.88 13.41 -6.75
N GLY A 167 8.58 14.11 -5.65
CA GLY A 167 9.05 15.48 -5.41
C GLY A 167 8.43 16.52 -6.33
N ALA A 168 7.33 16.17 -7.02
CA ALA A 168 6.62 17.09 -7.92
C ALA A 168 5.81 18.15 -7.15
N LEU A 169 5.54 17.90 -5.87
CA LEU A 169 4.84 18.81 -4.97
C LEU A 169 5.78 19.26 -3.85
N THR A 170 5.74 20.54 -3.49
CA THR A 170 6.36 20.99 -2.23
C THR A 170 5.55 20.44 -1.05
N PRO A 171 6.14 20.30 0.15
CA PRO A 171 5.40 19.81 1.32
C PRO A 171 4.13 20.62 1.62
N ALA A 172 4.18 21.95 1.47
CA ALA A 172 3.02 22.82 1.67
C ALA A 172 1.91 22.60 0.63
N VAL A 173 2.28 22.36 -0.64
CA VAL A 173 1.30 22.06 -1.70
C VAL A 173 0.71 20.68 -1.50
N ALA A 174 1.51 19.67 -1.15
CA ALA A 174 1.02 18.32 -0.88
C ALA A 174 0.04 18.31 0.28
N GLU A 175 0.35 19.02 1.38
CA GLU A 175 -0.52 19.14 2.54
C GLU A 175 -1.84 19.85 2.20
N ALA A 176 -1.79 21.00 1.54
CA ALA A 176 -2.99 21.73 1.13
C ALA A 176 -3.86 20.91 0.16
N THR A 177 -3.23 20.18 -0.76
CA THR A 177 -3.94 19.30 -1.70
C THR A 177 -4.61 18.15 -0.94
N PHE A 178 -3.92 17.53 0.01
CA PHE A 178 -4.45 16.41 0.81
C PHE A 178 -5.65 16.86 1.64
N ALA A 179 -5.52 18.00 2.32
CA ALA A 179 -6.59 18.60 3.14
C ALA A 179 -7.84 18.95 2.31
N ALA A 180 -7.70 19.21 1.01
CA ALA A 180 -8.82 19.54 0.14
C ALA A 180 -9.41 18.32 -0.60
N ALA A 181 -8.57 17.38 -1.03
CA ALA A 181 -8.94 16.33 -1.97
C ALA A 181 -9.99 15.37 -1.39
N ILE A 182 -9.76 14.84 -0.19
CA ILE A 182 -10.66 13.84 0.41
C ILE A 182 -12.02 14.45 0.77
N PRO A 183 -12.09 15.61 1.43
CA PRO A 183 -13.38 16.27 1.64
C PRO A 183 -14.10 16.61 0.32
N ALA A 184 -13.38 16.95 -0.75
CA ALA A 184 -13.97 17.22 -2.05
C ALA A 184 -14.59 15.97 -2.69
N VAL A 185 -13.88 14.84 -2.65
CA VAL A 185 -14.40 13.54 -3.10
C VAL A 185 -15.64 13.16 -2.30
N LEU A 186 -15.56 13.20 -0.97
CA LEU A 186 -16.68 12.82 -0.08
C LEU A 186 -17.92 13.70 -0.27
N ARG A 187 -17.75 15.00 -0.52
CA ARG A 187 -18.88 15.90 -0.85
C ARG A 187 -19.63 15.47 -2.12
N GLY A 188 -18.92 14.93 -3.12
CA GLY A 188 -19.53 14.45 -4.35
C GLY A 188 -20.42 13.22 -4.18
N TRP A 189 -20.27 12.51 -3.07
CA TRP A 189 -21.03 11.31 -2.72
C TRP A 189 -22.10 11.53 -1.67
N ARG A 190 -22.32 12.77 -1.22
CA ARG A 190 -23.42 13.08 -0.31
C ARG A 190 -24.76 12.89 -1.04
N PRO A 191 -25.83 12.48 -0.34
CA PRO A 191 -27.16 12.45 -0.92
C PRO A 191 -27.50 13.79 -1.58
N GLY A 192 -28.16 13.73 -2.73
CA GLY A 192 -28.72 14.92 -3.34
C GLY A 192 -29.59 15.64 -2.33
N ARG A 193 -29.49 16.97 -2.28
CA ARG A 193 -30.54 17.75 -1.62
C ARG A 193 -31.77 17.57 -2.50
N ASP A 194 -32.70 16.73 -2.07
CA ASP A 194 -34.02 16.68 -2.70
C ASP A 194 -34.51 18.12 -2.86
N GLY A 195 -34.71 18.52 -4.12
CA GLY A 195 -35.24 19.84 -4.49
C GLY A 195 -36.75 19.90 -4.38
#